data_AF-A0A971BRR9-F1
#
_entry.id   AF-A0A971BRR9-F1
#
_cell.length_a   1.000
_cell.length_b   1.000
_cell.length_c   1.000
_cell.angle_alpha   90.00
_cell.angle_beta   90.00
_cell.angle_gamma   90.00
#
_symmetry.space_group_name_H-M   'P 1'
#
loop_
_entity.id
_entity.type
_entity.pdbx_description
1 polymer ?
#
loop_
_entity_poly.entity_id
_entity_poly.type
_entity_poly.pdbx_seq_one_letter_code
_entity_poly.pdbx_strand_id
1 'polypeptide(L)'
;GLTVAARHGLEMENAVELAKNLYVDINIFSREYEEIQKQLPKLPTSCWESAEKLLLDRHIYEKDGVFPTAVIDATAKNLMGFNDKDLSERYYGKGDEIQKLVDEFMHW
;
A
#
# COMPACT_ATOMS: atom_id res chain seq x y z
N GLY A 1 1.59 -6.56 -11.33
CA GLY A 1 1.99 -6.63 -9.91
C GLY A 1 1.62 -7.97 -9.30
N LEU A 2 0.32 -8.25 -9.12
CA LEU A 2 -0.16 -9.36 -8.27
C LEU A 2 0.43 -10.75 -8.58
N THR A 3 0.50 -11.15 -9.85
CA THR A 3 1.09 -12.45 -10.24
C THR A 3 2.58 -12.56 -9.88
N VAL A 4 3.33 -11.46 -9.99
CA VAL A 4 4.76 -11.43 -9.61
C VAL A 4 4.91 -11.51 -8.10
N ALA A 5 4.06 -10.81 -7.34
CA ALA A 5 4.03 -10.89 -5.88
C ALA A 5 3.67 -12.31 -5.40
N ALA A 6 2.69 -12.97 -6.05
CA ALA A 6 2.33 -14.36 -5.75
C ALA A 6 3.48 -15.33 -6.03
N ARG A 7 4.13 -15.22 -7.20
CA ARG A 7 5.34 -15.99 -7.53
C ARG A 7 6.43 -15.79 -6.49
N HIS A 8 6.74 -14.53 -6.17
CA HIS A 8 7.76 -14.20 -5.16
C HIS A 8 7.45 -14.86 -3.83
N GLY A 9 6.21 -14.73 -3.33
CA GLY A 9 5.78 -15.37 -2.10
C GLY A 9 5.88 -16.90 -2.12
N LEU A 10 5.63 -17.55 -3.26
CA LEU A 10 5.78 -19.00 -3.41
C LEU A 10 7.25 -19.47 -3.47
N GLU A 11 8.17 -18.60 -3.93
CA GLU A 11 9.61 -18.90 -4.07
C GLU A 11 10.43 -18.52 -2.83
N MET A 12 9.86 -17.81 -1.85
CA MET A 12 10.55 -17.39 -0.62
C MET A 12 10.86 -18.57 0.30
N GLU A 13 12.09 -18.61 0.85
CA GLU A 13 12.51 -19.66 1.79
C GLU A 13 11.64 -19.70 3.07
N ASN A 14 11.21 -18.54 3.55
CA ASN A 14 10.39 -18.39 4.76
C ASN A 14 8.89 -18.20 4.46
N ALA A 15 8.42 -18.55 3.25
CA ALA A 15 7.03 -18.33 2.81
C ALA A 15 5.99 -18.88 3.81
N VAL A 16 6.20 -20.09 4.32
CA VAL A 16 5.28 -20.76 5.24
C VAL A 16 5.22 -20.07 6.60
N GLU A 17 6.36 -19.59 7.10
CA GLU A 17 6.42 -18.85 8.36
C GLU A 17 5.74 -17.49 8.23
N LEU A 18 6.02 -16.76 7.15
CA LEU A 18 5.37 -15.49 6.86
C LEU A 18 3.84 -15.64 6.74
N ALA A 19 3.38 -16.68 6.04
CA ALA A 19 1.95 -16.99 5.91
C ALA A 19 1.30 -17.25 7.28
N LYS A 20 1.97 -17.99 8.18
CA LYS A 20 1.47 -18.21 9.55
C LYS A 20 1.42 -16.93 10.37
N ASN A 21 2.44 -16.07 10.27
CA ASN A 21 2.52 -14.82 11.02
C ASN A 21 1.48 -13.79 10.55
N LEU A 22 1.05 -13.84 9.29
CA LEU A 22 0.06 -12.94 8.71
C LEU A 22 -1.35 -13.53 8.66
N TYR A 23 -1.53 -14.81 9.02
CA TYR A 23 -2.84 -15.44 9.03
C TYR A 23 -3.68 -14.93 10.19
N VAL A 24 -4.90 -14.50 9.89
CA VAL A 24 -5.86 -14.05 10.90
C VAL A 24 -7.25 -14.57 10.55
N ASP A 25 -7.88 -15.27 11.50
CA ASP A 25 -9.21 -15.88 11.38
C ASP A 25 -10.29 -15.17 12.21
N ILE A 26 -9.94 -14.00 12.75
CA ILE A 26 -10.76 -13.16 13.63
C ILE A 26 -10.96 -11.77 13.02
N ASN A 27 -11.95 -11.04 13.53
CA ASN A 27 -12.13 -9.63 13.17
C ASN A 27 -11.10 -8.74 13.90
N ILE A 28 -10.01 -8.39 13.21
CA ILE A 28 -8.93 -7.53 13.73
C ILE A 28 -9.37 -6.08 14.05
N PHE A 29 -10.60 -5.70 13.72
CA PHE A 29 -11.16 -4.39 14.07
C PHE A 29 -11.99 -4.41 15.36
N SER A 30 -12.13 -5.57 16.02
CA SER A 30 -12.76 -5.63 17.34
C SER A 30 -11.80 -5.12 18.42
N ARG A 31 -12.35 -4.52 19.50
CA ARG A 31 -11.55 -4.03 20.64
C ARG A 31 -10.75 -5.14 21.33
N GLU A 32 -11.25 -6.37 21.28
CA GLU A 32 -10.64 -7.52 21.94
C GLU A 32 -9.33 -7.96 21.25
N TYR A 33 -9.13 -7.56 19.99
CA TYR A 33 -7.98 -7.99 19.17
C TYR A 33 -7.08 -6.83 18.71
N GLU A 34 -7.15 -5.68 19.40
CA GLU A 34 -6.36 -4.50 19.08
C GLU A 34 -4.84 -4.77 19.09
N GLU A 35 -4.38 -5.61 20.02
CA GLU A 35 -2.96 -5.99 20.12
C GLU A 35 -2.48 -6.84 18.93
N ILE A 36 -3.33 -7.70 18.38
CA ILE A 36 -3.02 -8.45 17.15
C ILE A 36 -2.96 -7.48 15.97
N GLN A 37 -3.91 -6.56 15.88
CA GLN A 37 -3.95 -5.54 14.83
C GLN A 37 -2.69 -4.66 14.82
N LYS A 38 -2.08 -4.39 15.98
CA LYS A 38 -0.84 -3.61 16.13
C LYS A 38 0.40 -4.36 15.65
N GLN A 39 0.39 -5.70 15.70
CA GLN A 39 1.51 -6.54 15.23
C GLN A 39 1.53 -6.70 13.71
N LEU A 40 0.38 -6.53 13.05
CA LEU A 40 0.27 -6.66 11.60
C LEU A 40 0.89 -5.46 10.87
N PRO A 41 1.61 -5.69 9.75
CA PRO A 41 2.09 -4.60 8.92
C PRO A 41 0.91 -3.78 8.38
N LYS A 42 1.07 -2.46 8.37
CA LYS A 42 0.05 -1.55 7.84
C LYS A 42 0.23 -1.36 6.34
N LEU A 43 -0.89 -1.28 5.64
CA LEU A 43 -0.89 -0.88 4.23
C LEU A 43 -0.53 0.62 4.13
N PRO A 44 0.09 1.04 3.02
CA PRO A 44 0.25 2.44 2.69
C PRO A 44 -1.07 3.20 2.77
N THR A 45 -1.03 4.41 3.30
CA THR A 45 -2.21 5.26 3.50
C THR A 45 -2.39 6.29 2.41
N SER A 46 -1.40 6.43 1.51
CA SER A 46 -1.39 7.38 0.40
C SER A 46 -0.79 6.78 -0.87
N CYS A 47 -1.06 7.41 -2.02
CA CYS A 47 -0.41 7.09 -3.28
C CYS A 47 1.10 7.30 -3.16
N TRP A 48 1.53 8.37 -2.50
CA TRP A 48 2.94 8.63 -2.24
C TRP A 48 3.63 7.48 -1.49
N GLU A 49 3.06 7.02 -0.37
CA GLU A 49 3.61 5.90 0.39
C GLU A 49 3.59 4.59 -0.42
N SER A 50 2.57 4.40 -1.26
CA SER A 50 2.50 3.27 -2.18
C SER A 50 3.65 3.30 -3.21
N ALA A 51 4.03 4.48 -3.69
CA ALA A 51 5.17 4.67 -4.57
C ALA A 51 6.50 4.35 -3.86
N GLU A 52 6.66 4.79 -2.60
CA GLU A 52 7.83 4.47 -1.79
C GLU A 52 7.98 2.95 -1.59
N LYS A 53 6.87 2.23 -1.30
CA LYS A 53 6.87 0.75 -1.22
C LYS A 53 7.18 0.08 -2.56
N LEU A 54 6.61 0.56 -3.66
CA LEU A 54 6.90 0.03 -5.00
C LEU A 54 8.39 0.15 -5.34
N LEU A 55 9.02 1.28 -5.01
CA LEU A 55 10.44 1.51 -5.26
C LEU A 55 11.33 0.64 -4.35
N LEU A 56 10.94 0.44 -3.09
CA LEU A 56 11.65 -0.45 -2.16
C LEU A 56 11.67 -1.89 -2.69
N ASP A 57 10.51 -2.36 -3.16
CA ASP A 57 10.32 -3.73 -3.64
C ASP A 57 10.66 -3.90 -5.14
N ARG A 58 11.23 -2.88 -5.80
CA ARG A 58 11.41 -2.85 -7.27
C ARG A 58 12.06 -4.09 -7.84
N HIS A 59 13.06 -4.63 -7.13
CA HIS A 59 13.83 -5.79 -7.57
C HIS A 59 12.96 -7.05 -7.72
N ILE A 60 11.89 -7.17 -6.94
CA ILE A 60 10.92 -8.27 -7.03
C ILE A 60 10.13 -8.16 -8.33
N TYR A 61 9.70 -6.95 -8.68
CA TYR A 61 8.91 -6.68 -9.88
C TYR A 61 9.76 -6.69 -11.16
N GLU A 62 11.01 -6.23 -11.09
CA GLU A 62 11.95 -6.22 -12.22
C GLU A 62 12.55 -7.60 -12.52
N LYS A 63 12.43 -8.57 -11.59
CA LYS A 63 12.92 -9.94 -11.76
C LYS A 63 12.39 -10.57 -13.05
N ASP A 64 13.30 -11.20 -13.80
CA ASP A 64 13.07 -11.83 -15.12
C ASP A 64 12.60 -10.85 -16.21
N GLY A 65 12.77 -9.54 -16.00
CA GLY A 65 12.37 -8.52 -16.96
C GLY A 65 10.86 -8.36 -17.11
N VAL A 66 10.06 -8.87 -16.16
CA VAL A 66 8.59 -8.81 -16.23
C VAL A 66 8.07 -7.37 -16.22
N PHE A 67 8.64 -6.53 -15.35
CA PHE A 67 8.42 -5.09 -15.38
C PHE A 67 9.73 -4.38 -15.69
N PRO A 68 9.86 -3.71 -16.85
CA PRO A 68 11.02 -2.87 -17.14
C PRO A 68 11.14 -1.73 -16.12
N THR A 69 12.37 -1.31 -15.81
CA THR A 69 12.66 -0.19 -14.90
C THR A 69 11.86 1.07 -15.21
N ALA A 70 11.73 1.43 -16.48
CA ALA A 70 10.95 2.58 -16.90
C ALA A 70 9.48 2.51 -16.49
N VAL A 71 8.88 1.30 -16.41
CA VAL A 71 7.49 1.12 -15.98
C VAL A 71 7.36 1.35 -14.48
N ILE A 72 8.29 0.83 -13.69
CA ILE A 72 8.32 1.05 -12.24
C ILE A 72 8.52 2.54 -11.93
N ASP A 73 9.49 3.18 -12.57
CA ASP A 73 9.80 4.59 -12.36
C ASP A 73 8.63 5.50 -12.77
N ALA A 74 8.00 5.23 -13.92
CA ALA A 74 6.83 6.00 -14.38
C ALA A 74 5.62 5.81 -13.45
N THR A 75 5.38 4.59 -12.98
CA THR A 75 4.29 4.30 -12.03
C THR A 75 4.52 5.02 -10.71
N ALA A 76 5.73 4.94 -10.15
CA ALA A 76 6.10 5.63 -8.92
C ALA A 76 5.97 7.15 -9.08
N LYS A 77 6.43 7.71 -10.20
CA LYS A 77 6.30 9.14 -10.50
C LYS A 77 4.84 9.59 -10.55
N ASN A 78 3.97 8.82 -11.20
CA ASN A 78 2.55 9.14 -11.27
C ASN A 78 1.90 9.14 -9.89
N LEU A 79 2.21 8.13 -9.07
CA LEU A 79 1.71 8.02 -7.70
C LEU A 79 2.20 9.16 -6.80
N MET A 80 3.48 9.54 -6.88
CA MET A 80 4.02 10.69 -6.16
C MET A 80 3.41 12.01 -6.64
N GLY A 81 2.99 12.09 -7.91
CA GLY A 81 2.36 13.28 -8.50
C GLY A 81 1.06 13.71 -7.82
N PHE A 82 0.36 12.80 -7.13
CA PHE A 82 -0.82 13.14 -6.33
C PHE A 82 -0.48 14.01 -5.11
N ASN A 83 0.78 14.03 -4.66
CA ASN A 83 1.25 14.83 -3.52
C ASN A 83 0.33 14.69 -2.29
N ASP A 84 -0.06 13.45 -1.96
CA ASP A 84 -1.10 13.13 -0.98
C ASP A 84 -0.54 12.57 0.34
N LYS A 85 0.79 12.60 0.53
CA LYS A 85 1.48 12.06 1.72
C LYS A 85 0.95 12.60 3.05
N ASP A 86 0.66 13.90 3.09
CA ASP A 86 0.19 14.64 4.25
C ASP A 86 -1.25 15.17 4.05
N LEU A 87 -2.03 14.53 3.15
CA LEU A 87 -3.37 15.00 2.83
C LEU A 87 -4.28 15.01 4.07
N SER A 88 -4.25 13.96 4.88
CA SER A 88 -5.07 13.86 6.09
C SER A 88 -4.75 14.97 7.10
N GLU A 89 -3.47 15.27 7.28
CA GLU A 89 -2.98 16.32 8.18
C GLU A 89 -3.32 17.71 7.67
N ARG A 90 -3.14 17.97 6.35
CA ARG A 90 -3.42 19.28 5.74
C ARG A 90 -4.88 19.70 5.82
N TYR A 91 -5.79 18.73 5.85
CA TYR A 91 -7.23 18.95 5.84
C TYR A 91 -7.88 18.65 7.20
N TYR A 92 -7.08 18.29 8.22
CA TYR A 92 -7.59 18.05 9.56
C TYR A 92 -8.30 19.30 10.11
N GLY A 93 -9.57 19.14 10.50
CA GLY A 93 -10.40 20.24 11.00
C GLY A 93 -10.90 21.23 9.94
N LYS A 94 -10.65 20.99 8.64
CA LYS A 94 -11.07 21.86 7.53
C LYS A 94 -12.23 21.26 6.73
N GLY A 95 -13.40 21.17 7.36
CA GLY A 95 -14.60 20.56 6.77
C GLY A 95 -14.96 21.09 5.38
N ASP A 96 -14.87 22.41 5.18
CA ASP A 96 -15.21 23.04 3.89
C ASP A 96 -14.22 22.68 2.77
N GLU A 97 -12.94 22.49 3.08
CA GLU A 97 -11.94 22.07 2.09
C GLU A 97 -12.06 20.58 1.76
N ILE A 98 -12.46 19.75 2.73
CA ILE A 98 -12.79 18.33 2.51
C ILE A 98 -14.01 18.20 1.60
N GLN A 99 -15.06 19.01 1.82
CA GLN A 99 -16.25 18.96 0.98
C GLN A 99 -15.93 19.28 -0.49
N LYS A 100 -15.06 20.26 -0.75
CA LYS A 100 -14.61 20.57 -2.11
C LYS A 100 -13.89 19.39 -2.77
N LEU A 101 -13.02 18.68 -2.04
CA LEU A 101 -12.37 17.46 -2.53
C LEU A 101 -13.38 16.35 -2.85
N VAL A 102 -14.39 16.17 -2.00
CA VAL A 102 -15.46 15.20 -2.24
C VAL A 102 -16.23 15.56 -3.51
N ASP A 103 -16.64 16.81 -3.67
CA ASP A 103 -17.39 17.27 -4.85
C ASP A 103 -16.57 17.14 -6.14
N GLU A 104 -15.25 17.36 -6.07
CA GLU A 104 -14.34 17.31 -7.21
C GLU A 104 -14.02 15.87 -7.66
N PHE A 105 -13.76 14.95 -6.73
CA PHE A 105 -13.22 13.62 -7.05
C PHE A 105 -14.22 12.48 -6.91
N MET A 106 -15.31 12.68 -6.17
CA MET A 106 -16.29 11.63 -5.88
C MET A 106 -17.61 11.91 -6.61
N HIS A 107 -17.67 11.49 -7.87
CA HIS A 107 -18.88 11.58 -8.70
C HIS A 107 -19.74 10.32 -8.52
N TRP A 108 -20.71 10.37 -7.62
CA TRP A 108 -21.71 9.32 -7.42
C TRP A 108 -23.04 9.70 -8.06
#